data_AF-A0A1V2ZUX0-F1
#
_entry.id   AF-A0A1V2ZUX0-F1
#
_cell.length_a   1.000
_cell.length_b   1.000
_cell.length_c   1.000
_cell.angle_alpha   90.00
_cell.angle_beta   90.00
_cell.angle_gamma   90.00
#
_symmetry.space_group_name_H-M   'P 1'
#
loop_
_entity.id
_entity.type
_entity.pdbx_description
1 polymer ?
#
loop_
_entity_poly.entity_id
_entity_poly.type
_entity_poly.pdbx_seq_one_letter_code
_entity_poly.pdbx_strand_id
1 'polypeptide(L)'
;MSAERSSKALARVPDKLDVVLCWHMHQPQYFDSGRREYVLPWTYLHALKDYTDMAAHLEACPRARAVVNFAPILLEQIADYARRVDRALKNCVPVGDPVLDMLHMDIVPVEPDQRREIIRACLRAHAPRMIDPFPLFARLAAIGRQALEDDILLAHLDGRFFQELATCYHLAWTGETVRRARPELQGWLKAEA
;
A
#
# COMPACT_ATOMS: atom_id res chain seq x y z
N MET A 1 73.34 -29.57 -1.62
CA MET A 1 72.05 -29.84 -2.27
C MET A 1 70.97 -29.09 -1.52
N SER A 2 70.53 -27.97 -2.12
CA SER A 2 69.48 -27.09 -1.60
C SER A 2 68.11 -27.76 -1.82
N ALA A 3 67.30 -27.85 -0.78
CA ALA A 3 65.90 -28.27 -0.91
C ALA A 3 65.04 -27.01 -0.97
N GLU A 4 64.60 -26.65 -2.18
CA GLU A 4 63.66 -25.56 -2.43
C GLU A 4 62.33 -25.81 -1.70
N ARG A 5 62.00 -24.95 -0.74
CA ARG A 5 60.63 -24.80 -0.26
C ARG A 5 59.84 -24.07 -1.34
N SER A 6 59.10 -24.81 -2.16
CA SER A 6 58.08 -24.24 -3.03
C SER A 6 56.92 -23.72 -2.18
N SER A 7 56.95 -22.43 -1.87
CA SER A 7 55.81 -21.69 -1.34
C SER A 7 54.84 -21.40 -2.49
N LYS A 8 53.90 -22.32 -2.73
CA LYS A 8 52.69 -21.98 -3.47
C LYS A 8 51.76 -21.26 -2.52
N ALA A 9 51.76 -19.92 -2.57
CA ALA A 9 50.69 -19.12 -2.01
C ALA A 9 49.38 -19.54 -2.72
N LEU A 10 48.54 -20.30 -2.01
CA LEU A 10 47.17 -20.56 -2.44
C LEU A 10 46.48 -19.20 -2.50
N ALA A 11 46.10 -18.79 -3.72
CA ALA A 11 45.27 -17.61 -3.92
C ALA A 11 43.99 -17.80 -3.08
N ARG A 12 43.88 -17.04 -1.99
CA ARG A 12 42.72 -17.05 -1.10
C ARG A 12 41.56 -16.48 -1.91
N VAL A 13 40.71 -17.35 -2.44
CA VAL A 13 39.36 -16.96 -2.88
C VAL A 13 38.76 -16.20 -1.70
N PRO A 14 38.29 -14.95 -1.87
CA PRO A 14 37.76 -14.20 -0.73
C PRO A 14 36.66 -15.05 -0.10
N ASP A 15 36.80 -15.31 1.21
CA ASP A 15 35.85 -16.10 1.97
C ASP A 15 34.45 -15.50 1.74
N LYS A 16 33.48 -16.35 1.39
CA LYS A 16 32.10 -15.91 1.18
C LYS A 16 31.62 -15.19 2.45
N LEU A 17 31.01 -14.02 2.30
CA LEU A 17 30.40 -13.30 3.41
C LEU A 17 29.05 -13.95 3.74
N ASP A 18 28.89 -14.40 4.98
CA ASP A 18 27.58 -14.84 5.48
C ASP A 18 26.69 -13.62 5.69
N VAL A 19 25.56 -13.59 4.99
CA VAL A 19 24.57 -12.51 5.06
C VAL A 19 23.24 -13.08 5.52
N VAL A 20 22.61 -12.42 6.49
CA VAL A 20 21.23 -12.70 6.91
C VAL A 20 20.39 -11.45 6.66
N LEU A 21 19.33 -11.59 5.87
CA LEU A 21 18.31 -10.56 5.71
C LEU A 21 17.24 -10.74 6.78
N CYS A 22 17.04 -9.73 7.62
CA CYS A 22 16.02 -9.74 8.68
C CYS A 22 14.97 -8.68 8.37
N TRP A 23 13.72 -9.10 8.22
CA TRP A 23 12.57 -8.21 8.09
C TRP A 23 11.74 -8.26 9.36
N HIS A 24 11.61 -7.09 9.99
CA HIS A 24 10.71 -6.90 11.11
C HIS A 24 9.47 -6.15 10.64
N MET A 25 8.34 -6.86 10.58
CA MET A 25 7.05 -6.32 10.18
C MET A 25 6.26 -5.92 11.42
N HIS A 26 5.95 -4.63 11.54
CA HIS A 26 5.22 -4.08 12.67
C HIS A 26 4.26 -2.99 12.20
N GLN A 27 3.06 -3.01 12.75
CA GLN A 27 2.13 -1.88 12.79
C GLN A 27 1.58 -1.80 14.21
N PRO A 28 1.36 -0.60 14.77
CA PRO A 28 0.66 -0.48 16.04
C PRO A 28 -0.80 -0.92 15.91
N GLN A 29 -1.51 -0.96 17.03
CA GLN A 29 -2.95 -1.23 17.02
C GLN A 29 -3.70 -0.03 16.45
N TYR A 30 -4.34 -0.21 15.30
CA TYR A 30 -5.22 0.77 14.65
C TYR A 30 -6.70 0.43 14.81
N PHE A 31 -7.03 -0.80 15.19
CA PHE A 31 -8.41 -1.16 15.49
C PHE A 31 -8.85 -0.58 16.85
N ASP A 32 -9.85 0.30 16.81
CA ASP A 32 -10.52 0.83 18.00
C ASP A 32 -11.70 -0.10 18.36
N SER A 33 -11.59 -0.80 19.48
CA SER A 33 -12.62 -1.74 19.94
C SER A 33 -13.89 -1.06 20.42
N GLY A 34 -13.82 0.19 20.90
CA GLY A 34 -14.97 0.97 21.33
C GLY A 34 -15.82 1.43 20.14
N ARG A 35 -15.17 1.89 19.07
CA ARG A 35 -15.83 2.30 17.82
C ARG A 35 -16.11 1.14 16.86
N ARG A 36 -15.41 0.02 17.06
CA ARG A 36 -15.42 -1.18 16.20
C ARG A 36 -14.95 -0.93 14.75
N GLU A 37 -14.10 0.07 14.57
CA GLU A 37 -13.56 0.53 13.29
C GLU A 37 -12.03 0.71 13.37
N TYR A 38 -11.38 0.73 12.21
CA TYR A 38 -9.98 1.13 12.11
C TYR A 38 -9.87 2.65 12.03
N VAL A 39 -8.99 3.23 12.85
CA VAL A 39 -8.77 4.69 12.85
C VAL A 39 -7.74 5.15 11.83
N LEU A 40 -6.88 4.23 11.37
CA LEU A 40 -5.87 4.48 10.35
C LEU A 40 -5.72 3.27 9.42
N PRO A 41 -5.49 3.49 8.12
CA PRO A 41 -5.55 2.45 7.09
C PRO A 41 -4.24 1.64 6.92
N TRP A 42 -3.24 1.90 7.75
CA TRP A 42 -1.86 1.49 7.44
C TRP A 42 -1.68 -0.03 7.38
N THR A 43 -2.39 -0.80 8.22
CA THR A 43 -2.27 -2.26 8.19
C THR A 43 -2.64 -2.84 6.82
N TYR A 44 -3.79 -2.46 6.25
CA TYR A 44 -4.19 -3.02 4.95
C TYR A 44 -3.41 -2.39 3.80
N LEU A 45 -3.05 -1.11 3.88
CA LEU A 45 -2.27 -0.45 2.83
C LEU A 45 -0.87 -1.06 2.69
N HIS A 46 -0.19 -1.32 3.81
CA HIS A 46 1.08 -2.03 3.80
C HIS A 46 0.92 -3.51 3.44
N ALA A 47 -0.20 -4.14 3.78
CA ALA A 47 -0.50 -5.49 3.31
C ALA A 47 -0.65 -5.55 1.79
N LEU A 48 -1.41 -4.63 1.18
CA LEU A 48 -1.63 -4.50 -0.26
C LEU A 48 -0.35 -4.19 -1.06
N LYS A 49 0.66 -3.64 -0.37
CA LYS A 49 1.91 -3.18 -0.96
C LYS A 49 3.12 -3.97 -0.46
N ASP A 50 3.70 -3.50 0.64
CA ASP A 50 5.04 -3.88 1.09
C ASP A 50 5.11 -5.34 1.55
N TYR A 51 4.07 -5.84 2.23
CA TYR A 51 4.07 -7.23 2.72
C TYR A 51 3.87 -8.23 1.57
N THR A 52 2.99 -7.92 0.62
CA THR A 52 2.82 -8.74 -0.59
C THR A 52 4.07 -8.72 -1.48
N ASP A 53 4.67 -7.55 -1.73
CA ASP A 53 5.91 -7.47 -2.54
C ASP A 53 7.09 -8.19 -1.85
N MET A 54 7.17 -8.08 -0.53
CA MET A 54 8.16 -8.79 0.28
C MET A 54 8.04 -10.32 0.13
N ALA A 55 6.83 -10.87 0.24
CA ALA A 55 6.59 -12.30 0.03
C ALA A 55 6.93 -12.72 -1.40
N ALA A 56 6.48 -11.95 -2.39
CA ALA A 56 6.71 -12.24 -3.81
C ALA A 56 8.20 -12.30 -4.18
N HIS A 57 9.04 -11.45 -3.58
CA HIS A 57 10.49 -11.50 -3.80
C HIS A 57 11.13 -12.80 -3.28
N LEU A 58 10.65 -13.34 -2.15
CA LEU A 58 11.13 -14.62 -1.64
C LEU A 58 10.65 -15.79 -2.51
N GLU A 59 9.39 -15.74 -2.97
CA GLU A 59 8.83 -16.75 -3.87
C GLU A 59 9.57 -16.81 -5.22
N ALA A 60 9.93 -15.64 -5.77
CA ALA A 60 10.68 -15.53 -7.02
C ALA A 60 12.14 -16.03 -6.90
N CYS A 61 12.68 -16.15 -5.69
CA CYS A 61 14.02 -16.66 -5.45
C CYS A 61 14.01 -17.80 -4.41
N PRO A 62 13.68 -19.04 -4.79
CA PRO A 62 13.54 -20.17 -3.85
C PRO A 62 14.81 -20.51 -3.05
N ARG A 63 15.98 -20.02 -3.48
CA ARG A 63 17.25 -20.18 -2.75
C ARG A 63 17.51 -19.07 -1.73
N ALA A 64 16.74 -18.00 -1.75
CA ALA A 64 16.87 -16.90 -0.79
C ALA A 64 16.59 -17.41 0.63
N ARG A 65 17.35 -16.88 1.58
CA ARG A 65 17.16 -17.14 3.01
C ARG A 65 16.97 -15.80 3.69
N ALA A 66 15.86 -15.63 4.39
CA ALA A 66 15.55 -14.45 5.16
C ALA A 66 14.83 -14.87 6.45
N VAL A 67 14.99 -14.07 7.49
CA VAL A 67 14.20 -14.17 8.71
C VAL A 67 13.11 -13.11 8.63
N VAL A 68 11.85 -13.54 8.69
CA VAL A 68 10.70 -12.63 8.72
C VAL A 68 10.05 -12.74 10.09
N ASN A 69 10.10 -11.64 10.84
CA ASN A 69 9.46 -11.52 12.15
C ASN A 69 8.22 -10.62 12.02
N PHE A 70 7.05 -11.14 12.40
CA PHE A 70 5.81 -10.37 12.46
C PHE A 70 5.46 -10.09 13.92
N ALA A 71 5.18 -8.82 14.24
CA ALA A 71 4.58 -8.48 15.52
C ALA A 71 3.20 -9.17 15.65
N PRO A 72 2.85 -9.80 16.80
CA PRO A 72 1.56 -10.50 16.95
C PRO A 72 0.35 -9.62 16.62
N ILE A 73 0.36 -8.38 17.09
CA ILE A 73 -0.71 -7.39 16.83
C ILE A 73 -0.89 -7.07 15.33
N LEU A 74 0.17 -7.18 14.52
CA LEU A 74 0.06 -7.03 13.08
C LEU A 74 -0.69 -8.22 12.46
N LEU A 75 -0.35 -9.45 12.87
CA LEU A 75 -1.01 -10.66 12.37
C LEU A 75 -2.50 -10.68 12.72
N GLU A 76 -2.85 -10.29 13.94
CA GLU A 76 -4.25 -10.21 14.38
C GLU A 76 -5.06 -9.23 13.53
N GLN A 77 -4.51 -8.04 13.26
CA GLN A 77 -5.19 -7.04 12.42
C GLN A 77 -5.27 -7.48 10.96
N ILE A 78 -4.23 -8.09 10.39
CA ILE A 78 -4.30 -8.64 9.01
C ILE A 78 -5.39 -9.71 8.92
N ALA A 79 -5.45 -10.63 9.90
CA ALA A 79 -6.48 -11.67 9.94
C ALA A 79 -7.89 -11.09 10.09
N ASP A 80 -8.04 -10.03 10.89
CA ASP A 80 -9.32 -9.33 11.04
C ASP A 80 -9.74 -8.62 9.75
N TYR A 81 -8.83 -7.88 9.09
CA TYR A 81 -9.06 -7.28 7.78
C TYR A 81 -9.50 -8.32 6.76
N ALA A 82 -8.81 -9.46 6.67
CA ALA A 82 -9.15 -10.53 5.73
C ALA A 82 -10.62 -11.02 5.91
N ARG A 83 -11.05 -11.23 7.16
CA ARG A 83 -12.44 -11.62 7.46
C ARG A 83 -13.44 -10.51 7.13
N ARG A 84 -13.11 -9.25 7.42
CA ARG A 84 -13.99 -8.10 7.16
C ARG A 84 -14.17 -7.84 5.67
N VAL A 85 -13.08 -7.90 4.90
CA VAL A 85 -13.10 -7.78 3.44
C VAL A 85 -13.91 -8.92 2.81
N ASP A 86 -13.71 -10.17 3.24
CA ASP A 86 -14.50 -11.31 2.76
C ASP A 86 -16.01 -11.11 3.00
N ARG A 87 -16.38 -10.64 4.20
CA ARG A 87 -17.78 -10.31 4.53
C ARG A 87 -18.31 -9.15 3.69
N ALA A 88 -17.51 -8.11 3.49
CA ALA A 88 -17.88 -6.94 2.68
C ALA A 88 -18.17 -7.33 1.23
N LEU A 89 -17.32 -8.16 0.63
CA LEU A 89 -17.49 -8.66 -0.74
C LEU A 89 -18.71 -9.59 -0.88
N LYS A 90 -19.02 -10.39 0.13
CA LYS A 90 -20.17 -11.33 0.09
C LYS A 90 -21.51 -10.67 0.35
N ASN A 91 -21.54 -9.72 1.28
CA ASN A 91 -22.79 -9.19 1.84
C ASN A 91 -23.02 -7.70 1.54
N CYS A 92 -22.14 -7.07 0.77
CA CYS A 92 -22.17 -5.63 0.45
C CYS A 92 -22.29 -4.77 1.71
N VAL A 93 -21.47 -5.05 2.73
CA VAL A 93 -21.40 -4.27 3.98
C VAL A 93 -20.06 -3.54 4.09
N PRO A 94 -19.99 -2.41 4.81
CA PRO A 94 -18.73 -1.75 5.11
C PRO A 94 -17.73 -2.69 5.81
N VAL A 95 -16.46 -2.54 5.48
CA VAL A 95 -15.33 -3.22 6.13
C VAL A 95 -15.17 -2.71 7.56
N GLY A 96 -15.42 -1.41 7.78
CA GLY A 96 -15.14 -0.73 9.05
C GLY A 96 -13.73 -0.13 9.09
N ASP A 97 -13.26 0.37 7.94
CA ASP A 97 -12.09 1.25 7.81
C ASP A 97 -12.54 2.40 6.89
N PRO A 98 -12.59 3.66 7.39
CA PRO A 98 -13.15 4.78 6.62
C PRO A 98 -12.45 5.05 5.28
N VAL A 99 -11.18 4.67 5.12
CA VAL A 99 -10.45 4.83 3.86
C VAL A 99 -10.79 3.70 2.90
N LEU A 100 -10.79 2.46 3.35
CA LEU A 100 -11.15 1.33 2.50
C LEU A 100 -12.63 1.35 2.10
N ASP A 101 -13.49 1.81 2.99
CA ASP A 101 -14.93 1.97 2.76
C ASP A 101 -15.22 3.06 1.71
N MET A 102 -14.25 3.90 1.35
CA MET A 102 -14.37 4.82 0.20
C MET A 102 -14.61 4.07 -1.12
N LEU A 103 -14.12 2.84 -1.27
CA LEU A 103 -14.38 2.04 -2.47
C LEU A 103 -15.83 1.53 -2.58
N HIS A 104 -16.59 1.64 -1.48
CA HIS A 104 -18.00 1.24 -1.38
C HIS A 104 -18.95 2.45 -1.34
N MET A 105 -18.46 3.66 -1.64
CA MET A 105 -19.30 4.86 -1.58
C MET A 105 -20.35 4.86 -2.73
N ASP A 106 -21.58 4.44 -2.42
CA ASP A 106 -22.71 4.59 -3.35
C ASP A 106 -23.17 6.04 -3.44
N ILE A 107 -23.14 6.75 -2.30
CA ILE A 107 -23.50 8.15 -2.18
C ILE A 107 -22.36 8.88 -1.48
N VAL A 108 -21.79 9.87 -2.17
CA VAL A 108 -20.75 10.73 -1.60
C VAL A 108 -21.38 11.69 -0.60
N PRO A 109 -20.74 11.92 0.57
CA PRO A 109 -21.18 12.91 1.54
C PRO A 109 -21.51 14.27 0.93
N VAL A 110 -22.60 14.87 1.39
CA VAL A 110 -22.95 16.27 1.10
C VAL A 110 -22.24 17.24 2.03
N GLU A 111 -21.91 16.80 3.24
CA GLU A 111 -21.26 17.61 4.27
C GLU A 111 -19.84 18.02 3.83
N PRO A 112 -19.52 19.33 3.78
CA PRO A 112 -18.23 19.82 3.29
C PRO A 112 -17.03 19.21 4.02
N ASP A 113 -17.12 19.05 5.35
CA ASP A 113 -15.99 18.52 6.13
C ASP A 113 -15.72 17.05 5.85
N GLN A 114 -16.75 16.25 5.56
CA GLN A 114 -16.59 14.86 5.15
C GLN A 114 -15.96 14.77 3.76
N ARG A 115 -16.35 15.65 2.83
CA ARG A 115 -15.69 15.77 1.52
C ARG A 115 -14.22 16.14 1.64
N ARG A 116 -13.88 17.10 2.50
CA ARG A 116 -12.48 17.47 2.77
C ARG A 116 -11.69 16.29 3.34
N GLU A 117 -12.28 15.49 4.21
CA GLU A 117 -11.59 14.34 4.79
C GLU A 117 -11.27 13.26 3.74
N ILE A 118 -12.19 12.99 2.80
CA ILE A 118 -11.89 12.07 1.67
C ILE A 118 -10.69 12.57 0.87
N ILE A 119 -10.68 13.86 0.52
CA ILE A 119 -9.56 14.46 -0.23
C ILE A 119 -8.27 14.38 0.58
N ARG A 120 -8.28 14.79 1.84
CA ARG A 120 -7.11 14.75 2.74
C ARG A 120 -6.57 13.33 2.87
N ALA A 121 -7.43 12.34 3.03
CA ALA A 121 -7.04 10.95 3.15
C ALA A 121 -6.28 10.47 1.91
N CYS A 122 -6.80 10.77 0.72
CA CYS A 122 -6.16 10.40 -0.53
C CYS A 122 -4.82 11.14 -0.75
N LEU A 123 -4.73 12.39 -0.31
CA LEU A 123 -3.52 13.21 -0.42
C LEU A 123 -2.41 12.85 0.58
N ARG A 124 -2.66 11.94 1.55
CA ARG A 124 -1.60 11.39 2.41
C ARG A 124 -0.61 10.49 1.65
N ALA A 125 -0.90 10.10 0.41
CA ALA A 125 0.02 9.32 -0.42
C ALA A 125 1.29 10.13 -0.76
N HIS A 126 2.44 9.46 -0.83
CA HIS A 126 3.72 10.11 -1.11
C HIS A 126 3.79 10.61 -2.57
N ALA A 127 3.61 11.92 -2.77
CA ALA A 127 3.36 12.48 -4.09
C ALA A 127 4.37 12.06 -5.19
N PRO A 128 5.71 12.19 -4.98
CA PRO A 128 6.68 11.83 -6.03
C PRO A 128 6.67 10.38 -6.48
N ARG A 129 6.16 9.46 -5.66
CA ARG A 129 6.22 8.00 -5.92
C ARG A 129 4.86 7.37 -6.16
N MET A 130 3.79 8.05 -5.74
CA MET A 130 2.44 7.46 -5.68
C MET A 130 1.38 8.34 -6.30
N ILE A 131 1.62 9.65 -6.49
CA ILE A 131 0.65 10.54 -7.12
C ILE A 131 1.15 10.93 -8.51
N ASP A 132 2.33 11.57 -8.55
CA ASP A 132 2.90 12.16 -9.77
C ASP A 132 3.13 11.15 -10.90
N PRO A 133 3.50 9.87 -10.64
CA PRO A 133 3.65 8.87 -11.70
C PRO A 133 2.35 8.47 -12.41
N PHE A 134 1.17 8.80 -11.86
CA PHE A 134 -0.13 8.38 -12.39
C PHE A 134 -0.92 9.59 -12.87
N PRO A 135 -1.06 9.82 -14.19
CA PRO A 135 -1.59 11.07 -14.74
C PRO A 135 -2.96 11.48 -14.20
N LEU A 136 -3.92 10.54 -14.15
CA LEU A 136 -5.24 10.80 -13.60
C LEU A 136 -5.18 11.17 -12.12
N PHE A 137 -4.44 10.40 -11.32
CA PHE A 137 -4.31 10.68 -9.89
C PHE A 137 -3.66 12.04 -9.63
N ALA A 138 -2.62 12.40 -10.38
CA ALA A 138 -1.96 13.69 -10.29
C ALA A 138 -2.92 14.86 -10.57
N ARG A 139 -3.77 14.73 -11.61
CA ARG A 139 -4.79 15.74 -11.94
C ARG A 139 -5.87 15.85 -10.85
N LEU A 140 -6.42 14.72 -10.40
CA LEU A 140 -7.43 14.70 -9.35
C LEU A 140 -6.88 15.22 -8.01
N ALA A 141 -5.63 14.89 -7.69
CA ALA A 141 -4.94 15.42 -6.51
C ALA A 141 -4.72 16.94 -6.60
N ALA A 142 -4.40 17.48 -7.78
CA ALA A 142 -4.28 18.92 -7.98
C ALA A 142 -5.62 19.63 -7.76
N ILE A 143 -6.71 19.11 -8.34
CA ILE A 143 -8.08 19.62 -8.13
C ILE A 143 -8.44 19.53 -6.64
N GLY A 144 -8.16 18.39 -6.00
CA GLY A 144 -8.43 18.18 -4.58
C GLY A 144 -7.69 19.20 -3.68
N ARG A 145 -6.42 19.49 -3.96
CA ARG A 145 -5.66 20.52 -3.21
C ARG A 145 -6.32 21.90 -3.32
N GLN A 146 -6.75 22.30 -4.51
CA GLN A 146 -7.48 23.57 -4.70
C GLN A 146 -8.82 23.57 -3.95
N ALA A 147 -9.57 22.47 -4.02
CA ALA A 147 -10.86 22.34 -3.35
C ALA A 147 -10.77 22.34 -1.81
N LEU A 148 -9.60 22.02 -1.23
CA LEU A 148 -9.39 22.16 0.21
C LEU A 148 -9.33 23.62 0.67
N GLU A 149 -9.02 24.55 -0.24
CA GLU A 149 -8.86 25.98 0.01
C GLU A 149 -10.03 26.82 -0.53
N ASP A 150 -10.91 26.23 -1.35
CA ASP A 150 -12.03 26.90 -2.01
C ASP A 150 -13.35 26.13 -1.78
N ASP A 151 -14.19 26.70 -0.91
CA ASP A 151 -15.50 26.15 -0.54
C ASP A 151 -16.48 26.10 -1.72
N ILE A 152 -16.38 27.06 -2.65
CA ILE A 152 -17.23 27.09 -3.84
C ILE A 152 -16.83 25.93 -4.74
N LEU A 153 -15.52 25.76 -5.00
CA LEU A 153 -15.03 24.63 -5.78
C LEU A 153 -15.45 23.29 -5.15
N LEU A 154 -15.24 23.12 -3.84
CA LEU A 154 -15.60 21.90 -3.11
C LEU A 154 -17.09 21.54 -3.24
N ALA A 155 -17.98 22.55 -3.22
CA ALA A 155 -19.41 22.36 -3.35
C ALA A 155 -19.82 21.88 -4.77
N HIS A 156 -19.05 22.25 -5.79
CA HIS A 156 -19.34 21.90 -7.19
C HIS A 156 -18.71 20.59 -7.66
N LEU A 157 -17.85 19.97 -6.85
CA LEU A 157 -17.34 18.62 -7.14
C LEU A 157 -18.48 17.60 -7.03
N ASP A 158 -18.62 16.79 -8.07
CA ASP A 158 -19.62 15.72 -8.14
C ASP A 158 -19.14 14.45 -7.44
N GLY A 159 -20.02 13.46 -7.31
CA GLY A 159 -19.68 12.20 -6.66
C GLY A 159 -18.59 11.40 -7.39
N ARG A 160 -18.52 11.54 -8.72
CA ARG A 160 -17.54 10.83 -9.55
C ARG A 160 -16.12 11.26 -9.23
N PHE A 161 -15.88 12.55 -8.98
CA PHE A 161 -14.58 13.04 -8.55
C PHE A 161 -14.05 12.27 -7.32
N PHE A 162 -14.87 12.09 -6.29
CA PHE A 162 -14.45 11.43 -5.04
C PHE A 162 -14.24 9.92 -5.23
N GLN A 163 -15.09 9.28 -6.04
CA GLN A 163 -14.95 7.86 -6.38
C GLN A 163 -13.67 7.60 -7.19
N GLU A 164 -13.37 8.44 -8.18
CA GLU A 164 -12.15 8.31 -8.98
C GLU A 164 -10.90 8.63 -8.14
N LEU A 165 -10.95 9.65 -7.28
CA LEU A 165 -9.84 9.97 -6.38
C LEU A 165 -9.55 8.81 -5.42
N ALA A 166 -10.59 8.24 -4.80
CA ALA A 166 -10.46 7.08 -3.93
C ALA A 166 -9.92 5.86 -4.70
N THR A 167 -10.43 5.59 -5.90
CA THR A 167 -9.95 4.49 -6.74
C THR A 167 -8.47 4.65 -7.09
N CYS A 168 -8.07 5.84 -7.55
CA CYS A 168 -6.68 6.17 -7.85
C CYS A 168 -5.77 5.98 -6.64
N TYR A 169 -6.20 6.43 -5.46
CA TYR A 169 -5.45 6.25 -4.21
C TYR A 169 -5.16 4.76 -3.93
N HIS A 170 -6.18 3.91 -3.99
CA HIS A 170 -6.02 2.47 -3.71
C HIS A 170 -5.19 1.76 -4.77
N LEU A 171 -5.35 2.12 -6.05
CA LEU A 171 -4.52 1.58 -7.13
C LEU A 171 -3.04 1.99 -6.99
N ALA A 172 -2.78 3.25 -6.59
CA ALA A 172 -1.43 3.73 -6.35
C ALA A 172 -0.72 2.98 -5.21
N TRP A 173 -1.48 2.57 -4.18
CA TRP A 173 -1.01 1.72 -3.09
C TRP A 173 -0.78 0.26 -3.48
N THR A 174 -1.25 -0.21 -4.63
CA THR A 174 -1.05 -1.61 -5.02
C THR A 174 0.43 -1.93 -5.22
N GLY A 175 0.91 -3.03 -4.61
CA GLY A 175 2.29 -3.51 -4.72
C GLY A 175 2.77 -3.69 -6.16
N GLU A 176 4.07 -3.48 -6.39
CA GLU A 176 4.67 -3.53 -7.72
C GLU A 176 4.53 -4.92 -8.36
N THR A 177 4.66 -5.97 -7.56
CA THR A 177 4.51 -7.34 -8.03
C THR A 177 3.09 -7.60 -8.51
N VAL A 178 2.09 -7.10 -7.76
CA VAL A 178 0.67 -7.22 -8.13
C VAL A 178 0.38 -6.45 -9.42
N ARG A 179 0.90 -5.23 -9.56
CA ARG A 179 0.77 -4.43 -10.80
C ARG A 179 1.42 -5.10 -12.02
N ARG A 180 2.53 -5.81 -11.84
CA ARG A 180 3.18 -6.57 -12.93
C ARG A 180 2.41 -7.82 -13.30
N ALA A 181 1.81 -8.49 -12.32
CA ALA A 181 1.00 -9.69 -12.54
C ALA A 181 -0.38 -9.40 -13.15
N ARG A 182 -0.87 -8.16 -13.09
CA ARG A 182 -2.21 -7.74 -13.54
C ARG A 182 -2.12 -6.59 -14.54
N PRO A 183 -1.95 -6.88 -15.85
CA PRO A 183 -1.81 -5.86 -16.90
C PRO A 183 -2.93 -4.82 -16.94
N GLU A 184 -4.16 -5.21 -16.57
CA GLU A 184 -5.31 -4.31 -16.48
C GLU A 184 -5.10 -3.17 -15.47
N LEU A 185 -4.43 -3.43 -14.34
CA LEU A 185 -4.11 -2.40 -13.35
C LEU A 185 -3.15 -1.36 -13.93
N GLN A 186 -2.19 -1.79 -14.76
CA GLN A 186 -1.30 -0.85 -15.45
C GLN A 186 -2.05 -0.02 -16.48
N GLY A 187 -3.04 -0.61 -17.16
CA GLY A 187 -3.93 0.11 -18.06
C GLY A 187 -4.66 1.23 -17.32
N TRP A 188 -5.28 0.92 -16.18
CA TRP A 188 -5.99 1.91 -15.36
C TRP A 188 -5.07 3.00 -14.82
N LEU A 189 -3.86 2.65 -14.38
CA LEU A 189 -2.87 3.61 -13.86
C LEU A 189 -2.28 4.53 -14.93
N LYS A 190 -2.28 4.11 -16.20
CA LYS A 190 -1.82 4.89 -17.36
C LYS A 190 -2.93 5.64 -18.07
N ALA A 191 -4.19 5.36 -17.74
CA ALA A 191 -5.32 6.02 -18.37
C ALA A 191 -5.26 7.52 -18.09
N GLU A 192 -5.34 8.30 -19.16
CA GLU A 192 -5.77 9.69 -19.09
C GLU A 192 -7.30 9.67 -19.24
N ALA A 193 -8.01 10.40 -18.37
CA ALA A 193 -9.48 10.45 -18.37
C ALA A 193 -10.06 10.81 -19.74
#